data_AF-F7RQ27-F1
#
_entry.id   AF-F7RQ27-F1
#
_cell.length_a   1.000
_cell.length_b   1.000
_cell.length_c   1.000
_cell.angle_alpha   90.00
_cell.angle_beta   90.00
_cell.angle_gamma   90.00
#
_symmetry.space_group_name_H-M   'P 1'
#
loop_
_entity.id
_entity.type
_entity.pdbx_description
1 polymer ?
#
loop_
_entity_poly.entity_id
_entity_poly.type
_entity_poly.pdbx_seq_one_letter_code
_entity_poly.pdbx_strand_id
1 'polypeptide(L)'
;MQAAFIQGMGIGGSLIIAVGAQNAFVLKQGIKRAYPLPIALLCSVIDALMITAGVAGLGHIIEAFPTIKHVASFGGAAFLLWYGTNALKASFVAKGIEMEQTQNADTLRTAMLTTLGISLLNPHLYLDTVVLLGSISTQFDDMHRPWFGAGAVLASFIWFFGLSFGARLLAPIFTRPAAWRYLDRVIWLTMWSIAAAIIWPYLA
;
A
#
# COMPACT_ATOMS: atom_id res chain seq x y z
N MET A 1 11.45 27.08 1.20
CA MET A 1 11.54 25.83 0.40
C MET A 1 11.87 24.61 1.26
N GLN A 2 12.98 24.62 2.03
CA GLN A 2 13.42 23.48 2.85
C GLN A 2 12.39 23.03 3.91
N ALA A 3 11.75 23.98 4.62
CA ALA A 3 10.74 23.66 5.63
C ALA A 3 9.55 22.91 5.03
N ALA A 4 9.01 23.38 3.90
CA ALA A 4 7.90 22.73 3.19
C ALA A 4 8.29 21.31 2.73
N PHE A 5 9.50 21.13 2.20
CA PHE A 5 10.00 19.81 1.79
C PHE A 5 10.12 18.83 2.96
N ILE A 6 10.70 19.26 4.09
CA ILE A 6 10.84 18.43 5.29
C ILE A 6 9.46 18.10 5.88
N GLN A 7 8.54 19.06 5.91
CA GLN A 7 7.17 18.82 6.37
C GLN A 7 6.41 17.86 5.46
N GLY A 8 6.55 18.01 4.13
CA GLY A 8 5.98 17.08 3.16
C GLY A 8 6.53 15.68 3.32
N MET A 9 7.85 15.55 3.53
CA MET A 9 8.48 14.26 3.80
C MET A 9 7.99 13.64 5.11
N GLY A 10 7.85 14.42 6.17
CA GLY A 10 7.39 13.94 7.48
C GLY A 10 5.91 13.52 7.47
N ILE A 11 5.04 14.34 6.91
CA ILE A 11 3.58 14.08 6.84
C ILE A 11 3.28 12.99 5.81
N GLY A 12 3.86 13.07 4.62
CA GLY A 12 3.72 12.02 3.62
C GLY A 12 4.27 10.69 4.13
N GLY A 13 5.45 10.71 4.76
CA GLY A 13 6.04 9.53 5.38
C GLY A 13 5.15 8.93 6.47
N SER A 14 4.60 9.72 7.39
CA SER A 14 3.75 9.19 8.47
C SER A 14 2.49 8.50 7.96
N LEU A 15 1.87 9.03 6.91
CA LEU A 15 0.69 8.44 6.26
C LEU A 15 1.03 7.14 5.52
N ILE A 16 2.15 7.10 4.79
CA ILE A 16 2.56 5.93 4.00
C ILE A 16 3.07 4.78 4.88
N ILE A 17 3.75 5.13 5.99
CA ILE A 17 4.33 4.14 6.93
C ILE A 17 3.23 3.37 7.68
N ALA A 18 2.06 3.98 7.87
CA ALA A 18 0.93 3.34 8.55
C ALA A 18 0.68 1.94 7.95
N VAL A 19 0.65 0.91 8.81
CA VAL A 19 0.63 -0.48 8.37
C VAL A 19 -0.72 -0.80 7.73
N GLY A 20 -0.74 -0.87 6.40
CA GLY A 20 -1.91 -1.23 5.61
C GLY A 20 -1.70 -2.46 4.73
N ALA A 21 -2.70 -2.75 3.89
CA ALA A 21 -2.68 -3.91 3.00
C ALA A 21 -1.50 -3.90 2.01
N GLN A 22 -1.16 -2.72 1.48
CA GLN A 22 -0.05 -2.52 0.54
C GLN A 22 1.30 -2.84 1.20
N ASN A 23 1.55 -2.30 2.39
CA ASN A 23 2.78 -2.56 3.14
C ASN A 23 2.96 -4.06 3.46
N ALA A 24 1.88 -4.75 3.86
CA ALA A 24 1.91 -6.19 4.12
C ALA A 24 2.23 -7.01 2.86
N PHE A 25 1.68 -6.62 1.71
CA PHE A 25 1.96 -7.26 0.42
C PHE A 25 3.40 -7.05 -0.03
N VAL A 26 3.89 -5.79 -0.01
CA VAL A 26 5.28 -5.45 -0.36
C VAL A 26 6.26 -6.21 0.52
N LEU A 27 6.00 -6.27 1.83
CA LEU A 27 6.82 -7.02 2.78
C LEU A 27 6.87 -8.52 2.44
N LYS A 28 5.71 -9.15 2.24
CA LYS A 28 5.63 -10.58 1.87
C LYS A 28 6.43 -10.86 0.61
N GLN A 29 6.28 -10.02 -0.41
CA GLN A 29 6.98 -10.23 -1.66
C GLN A 29 8.49 -9.96 -1.57
N GLY A 30 8.88 -8.96 -0.78
CA GLY A 30 10.29 -8.69 -0.48
C GLY A 30 10.98 -9.86 0.24
N ILE A 31 10.28 -10.51 1.18
CA ILE A 31 10.75 -11.74 1.84
C ILE A 31 10.92 -12.88 0.83
N LYS A 32 9.95 -13.08 -0.07
CA LYS A 32 10.03 -14.09 -1.15
C LYS A 32 11.10 -13.79 -2.20
N ARG A 33 11.59 -12.55 -2.25
CA ARG A 33 12.47 -12.03 -3.31
C ARG A 33 11.85 -12.07 -4.71
N ALA A 34 10.53 -12.05 -4.82
CA ALA A 34 9.84 -12.17 -6.09
C ALA A 34 9.44 -10.79 -6.66
N TYR A 35 10.22 -10.24 -7.58
CA TYR A 35 9.97 -8.89 -8.13
C TYR A 35 9.92 -7.72 -7.11
N PRO A 36 10.84 -7.64 -6.13
CA PRO A 36 10.84 -6.55 -5.14
C PRO A 36 10.98 -5.16 -5.78
N LEU A 37 11.77 -5.04 -6.85
CA LEU A 37 12.01 -3.77 -7.53
C LEU A 37 10.79 -3.30 -8.34
N PRO A 38 10.18 -4.11 -9.24
CA PRO A 38 8.96 -3.70 -9.94
C PRO A 38 7.82 -3.28 -9.02
N ILE A 39 7.64 -3.96 -7.89
CA ILE A 39 6.53 -3.67 -6.96
C ILE A 39 6.81 -2.39 -6.19
N ALA A 40 8.04 -2.20 -5.68
CA ALA A 40 8.41 -0.96 -5.00
C ALA A 40 8.28 0.25 -5.94
N LEU A 41 8.72 0.11 -7.20
CA LEU A 41 8.56 1.14 -8.21
C LEU A 41 7.08 1.43 -8.48
N LEU A 42 6.27 0.40 -8.69
CA LEU A 42 4.84 0.57 -8.98
C LEU A 42 4.10 1.26 -7.83
N CYS A 43 4.32 0.84 -6.58
CA CYS A 43 3.77 1.53 -5.41
C CYS A 43 4.20 3.00 -5.36
N SER A 44 5.49 3.26 -5.50
CA SER A 44 6.03 4.62 -5.43
C SER A 44 5.51 5.52 -6.56
N VAL A 45 5.29 4.97 -7.75
CA VAL A 45 4.72 5.70 -8.90
C VAL A 45 3.24 6.00 -8.68
N ILE A 46 2.46 5.05 -8.18
CA ILE A 46 1.04 5.26 -7.85
C ILE A 46 0.92 6.38 -6.80
N ASP A 47 1.68 6.28 -5.71
CA ASP A 47 1.70 7.28 -4.65
C ASP A 47 2.18 8.63 -5.19
N ALA A 48 3.22 8.67 -6.02
CA ALA A 48 3.70 9.92 -6.60
C ALA A 48 2.64 10.61 -7.47
N LEU A 49 1.90 9.84 -8.27
CA LEU A 49 0.81 10.37 -9.08
C LEU A 49 -0.34 10.89 -8.20
N MET A 50 -0.73 10.15 -7.16
CA MET A 50 -1.81 10.57 -6.25
C MET A 50 -1.42 11.78 -5.39
N ILE A 51 -0.21 11.81 -4.84
CA ILE A 51 0.33 12.95 -4.10
C ILE A 51 0.37 14.19 -5.00
N THR A 52 0.90 14.05 -6.21
CA THR A 52 0.98 15.16 -7.16
C THR A 52 -0.42 15.67 -7.54
N ALA A 53 -1.37 14.76 -7.76
CA ALA A 53 -2.77 15.11 -8.01
C ALA A 53 -3.39 15.86 -6.82
N GLY A 54 -3.20 15.38 -5.59
CA GLY A 54 -3.69 16.03 -4.38
C GLY A 54 -3.13 17.44 -4.20
N VAL A 55 -1.82 17.58 -4.35
CA VAL A 55 -1.10 18.86 -4.26
C VAL A 55 -1.48 19.83 -5.38
N ALA A 56 -1.84 19.32 -6.57
CA ALA A 56 -2.37 20.10 -7.68
C ALA A 56 -3.85 20.52 -7.51
N GLY A 57 -4.50 20.09 -6.42
CA GLY A 57 -5.88 20.50 -6.09
C GLY A 57 -6.97 19.54 -6.55
N LEU A 58 -6.63 18.32 -7.01
CA LEU A 58 -7.65 17.31 -7.36
C LEU A 58 -8.43 16.78 -6.14
N GLY A 59 -8.02 17.10 -4.91
CA GLY A 59 -8.73 16.70 -3.69
C GLY A 59 -10.22 17.09 -3.70
N HIS A 60 -10.54 18.33 -4.10
CA HIS A 60 -11.92 18.80 -4.20
C HIS A 60 -12.74 18.07 -5.26
N ILE A 61 -12.09 17.63 -6.34
CA ILE A 61 -12.75 16.84 -7.39
C ILE A 61 -13.11 15.47 -6.82
N ILE A 62 -12.20 14.80 -6.10
CA ILE A 62 -12.49 13.49 -5.49
C ILE A 62 -13.61 13.58 -4.45
N GLU A 63 -13.70 14.67 -3.70
CA GLU A 63 -14.82 14.92 -2.79
C GLU A 63 -16.15 15.10 -3.53
N ALA A 64 -16.14 15.74 -4.70
CA ALA A 64 -17.32 15.93 -5.54
C ALA A 64 -17.79 14.65 -6.25
N PHE A 65 -16.94 13.62 -6.40
CA PHE A 65 -17.26 12.34 -7.04
C PHE A 65 -17.26 11.17 -6.04
N PRO A 66 -18.26 11.08 -5.13
CA PRO A 66 -18.35 10.00 -4.15
C PRO A 66 -18.46 8.61 -4.78
N THR A 67 -18.88 8.52 -6.04
CA THR A 67 -18.90 7.28 -6.82
C THR A 67 -17.52 6.60 -6.88
N ILE A 68 -16.43 7.37 -6.98
CA ILE A 68 -15.06 6.82 -6.98
C ILE A 68 -14.79 6.12 -5.65
N LYS A 69 -15.12 6.79 -4.53
CA LYS A 69 -14.97 6.23 -3.19
C LYS A 69 -15.83 4.97 -3.01
N HIS A 70 -17.07 4.97 -3.51
CA HIS A 70 -17.95 3.81 -3.41
C HIS A 70 -17.44 2.61 -4.23
N VAL A 71 -17.06 2.84 -5.49
CA VAL A 71 -16.52 1.77 -6.35
C VAL A 71 -15.23 1.20 -5.78
N ALA A 72 -14.32 2.07 -5.31
CA ALA A 72 -13.11 1.64 -4.63
C ALA A 72 -13.44 0.87 -3.35
N SER A 73 -14.40 1.32 -2.54
CA SER A 73 -14.80 0.66 -1.29
C SER A 73 -15.36 -0.75 -1.52
N PHE A 74 -16.36 -0.90 -2.40
CA PHE A 74 -16.97 -2.22 -2.66
C PHE A 74 -16.01 -3.15 -3.42
N GLY A 75 -15.34 -2.64 -4.46
CA GLY A 75 -14.35 -3.40 -5.22
C GLY A 75 -13.16 -3.82 -4.36
N GLY A 76 -12.67 -2.90 -3.53
CA GLY A 76 -11.59 -3.11 -2.57
C GLY A 76 -11.95 -4.10 -1.50
N ALA A 77 -13.12 -3.97 -0.88
CA ALA A 77 -13.57 -4.93 0.13
C ALA A 77 -13.69 -6.34 -0.45
N ALA A 78 -14.30 -6.50 -1.64
CA ALA A 78 -14.37 -7.81 -2.31
C ALA A 78 -12.97 -8.37 -2.62
N PHE A 79 -12.07 -7.54 -3.13
CA PHE A 79 -10.69 -7.91 -3.42
C PHE A 79 -9.92 -8.31 -2.16
N LEU A 80 -10.03 -7.54 -1.07
CA LEU A 80 -9.35 -7.79 0.20
C LEU A 80 -9.88 -9.06 0.88
N LEU A 81 -11.19 -9.32 0.83
CA LEU A 81 -11.77 -10.57 1.32
C LEU A 81 -11.24 -11.77 0.53
N TRP A 82 -11.21 -11.68 -0.80
CA TRP A 82 -10.65 -12.72 -1.66
C TRP A 82 -9.14 -12.93 -1.41
N TYR A 83 -8.35 -11.86 -1.34
CA TYR A 83 -6.92 -11.94 -1.08
C TYR A 83 -6.62 -12.50 0.32
N GLY A 84 -7.33 -12.02 1.34
CA GLY A 84 -7.22 -12.47 2.72
C GLY A 84 -7.61 -13.94 2.89
N THR A 85 -8.67 -14.41 2.23
CA THR A 85 -9.04 -15.84 2.28
C THR A 85 -7.98 -16.73 1.63
N ASN A 86 -7.36 -16.28 0.54
CA ASN A 86 -6.24 -17.00 -0.07
C ASN A 86 -5.02 -17.05 0.86
N ALA A 87 -4.73 -15.96 1.59
CA ALA A 87 -3.69 -15.96 2.62
C ALA A 87 -4.02 -16.95 3.76
N LEU A 88 -5.26 -16.95 4.26
CA LEU A 88 -5.69 -17.90 5.29
C LEU A 88 -5.55 -19.35 4.83
N LYS A 89 -5.99 -19.68 3.61
CA LYS A 89 -5.81 -21.01 3.01
C LYS A 89 -4.33 -21.40 2.92
N ALA A 90 -3.48 -20.47 2.51
CA ALA A 90 -2.04 -20.68 2.45
C ALA A 90 -1.43 -20.99 3.83
N SER A 91 -1.98 -20.41 4.91
CA SER A 91 -1.50 -20.64 6.29
C SER A 91 -1.71 -22.08 6.81
N PHE A 92 -2.59 -22.87 6.18
CA PHE A 92 -2.80 -24.27 6.56
C PHE A 92 -1.85 -25.23 5.86
N VAL A 93 -1.19 -24.80 4.78
CA VAL A 93 -0.20 -25.59 4.06
C VAL A 93 1.16 -25.45 4.77
N ALA A 94 1.85 -26.57 5.01
CA ALA A 94 3.23 -26.53 5.50
C ALA A 94 4.15 -26.08 4.36
N LYS A 95 4.74 -24.88 4.45
CA LYS A 95 5.61 -24.31 3.41
C LYS A 95 6.95 -23.87 3.99
N GLY A 96 8.05 -24.29 3.39
CA GLY A 96 9.35 -23.62 3.47
C GLY A 96 9.57 -22.70 2.26
N ILE A 97 10.53 -21.79 2.32
CA ILE A 97 10.84 -20.84 1.22
C ILE A 97 11.07 -21.57 -0.11
N GLU A 98 11.75 -22.72 -0.08
CA GLU A 98 12.07 -23.52 -1.29
C GLU A 98 10.81 -24.11 -1.96
N MET A 99 9.81 -24.54 -1.17
CA MET A 99 8.55 -25.04 -1.71
C MET A 99 7.71 -23.92 -2.34
N GLU A 100 7.79 -22.70 -1.82
CA GLU A 100 7.00 -21.59 -2.35
C GLU A 100 7.57 -21.06 -3.68
N GLN A 101 8.89 -21.01 -3.83
CA GLN A 101 9.54 -20.66 -5.11
C GLN A 101 9.23 -21.67 -6.22
N THR A 102 9.03 -22.94 -5.86
CA THR A 102 8.84 -24.03 -6.83
C THR A 102 7.37 -24.24 -7.21
N GLN A 103 6.42 -24.06 -6.29
CA GLN A 103 4.98 -24.30 -6.54
C GLN A 103 4.20 -23.04 -6.95
N ASN A 104 4.66 -21.86 -6.54
CA ASN A 104 4.03 -20.57 -6.86
C ASN A 104 5.10 -19.65 -7.43
N ALA A 105 5.53 -19.90 -8.68
CA ALA A 105 6.09 -18.82 -9.48
C ALA A 105 4.96 -17.81 -9.73
N ASP A 106 4.68 -16.97 -8.73
CA ASP A 106 3.85 -15.78 -8.89
C ASP A 106 4.37 -15.11 -10.16
N THR A 107 3.53 -14.99 -11.19
CA THR A 107 3.99 -14.31 -12.40
C THR A 107 4.11 -12.82 -12.09
N LEU A 108 5.06 -12.13 -12.74
CA LEU A 108 5.17 -10.68 -12.64
C LEU A 108 3.80 -10.00 -12.85
N ARG A 109 3.01 -10.52 -13.80
CA ARG A 109 1.65 -10.05 -14.08
C ARG A 109 0.74 -10.16 -12.86
N THR A 110 0.70 -11.31 -12.19
CA THR A 110 -0.13 -11.50 -10.99
C THR A 110 0.29 -10.56 -9.87
N ALA A 111 1.60 -10.40 -9.65
CA ALA A 111 2.12 -9.51 -8.61
C ALA A 111 1.79 -8.03 -8.90
N MET A 112 1.93 -7.59 -10.15
CA MET A 112 1.56 -6.24 -10.57
C MET A 112 0.05 -5.98 -10.46
N LEU A 113 -0.80 -6.91 -10.93
CA LEU A 113 -2.25 -6.79 -10.80
C LEU A 113 -2.71 -6.77 -9.35
N THR A 114 -2.07 -7.57 -8.49
CA THR A 114 -2.33 -7.55 -7.05
C THR A 114 -1.92 -6.22 -6.44
N THR A 115 -0.76 -5.67 -6.83
CA THR A 115 -0.29 -4.35 -6.37
C THR A 115 -1.27 -3.24 -6.78
N LEU A 116 -1.72 -3.26 -8.04
CA LEU A 116 -2.72 -2.32 -8.56
C LEU A 116 -4.05 -2.45 -7.83
N GLY A 117 -4.53 -3.68 -7.62
CA GLY A 117 -5.75 -3.97 -6.88
C GLY A 117 -5.69 -3.44 -5.45
N ILE A 118 -4.63 -3.78 -4.71
CA ILE A 118 -4.44 -3.32 -3.32
C ILE A 118 -4.30 -1.81 -3.23
N SER A 119 -3.65 -1.16 -4.19
CA SER A 119 -3.42 0.28 -4.13
C SER A 119 -4.65 1.06 -4.60
N LEU A 120 -5.14 0.81 -5.81
CA LEU A 120 -6.19 1.61 -6.43
C LEU A 120 -7.60 1.27 -5.94
N LEU A 121 -7.86 0.03 -5.50
CA LEU A 121 -9.15 -0.30 -4.87
C LEU A 121 -9.16 0.04 -3.37
N ASN A 122 -8.11 0.66 -2.84
CA ASN A 122 -8.11 1.09 -1.45
C ASN A 122 -8.72 2.50 -1.33
N PRO A 123 -9.91 2.66 -0.72
CA PRO A 123 -10.51 3.98 -0.54
C PRO A 123 -9.61 4.93 0.29
N HIS A 124 -8.77 4.37 1.18
CA HIS A 124 -7.82 5.15 1.97
C HIS A 124 -6.74 5.82 1.11
N LEU A 125 -6.36 5.24 -0.03
CA LEU A 125 -5.39 5.90 -0.93
C LEU A 125 -5.89 7.30 -1.31
N TYR A 126 -7.15 7.39 -1.72
CA TYR A 126 -7.75 8.66 -2.16
C TYR A 126 -7.93 9.65 -0.99
N LEU A 127 -8.37 9.15 0.17
CA LEU A 127 -8.58 10.00 1.34
C LEU A 127 -7.26 10.51 1.90
N ASP A 128 -6.27 9.64 2.08
CA ASP A 128 -5.03 9.98 2.78
C ASP A 128 -4.09 10.79 1.87
N THR A 129 -3.95 10.42 0.60
CA THR A 129 -2.96 11.03 -0.29
C THR A 129 -3.51 12.17 -1.15
N VAL A 130 -4.75 12.08 -1.64
CA VAL A 130 -5.30 13.12 -2.51
C VAL A 130 -6.04 14.18 -1.71
N VAL A 131 -6.89 13.77 -0.77
CA VAL A 131 -7.72 14.69 0.02
C VAL A 131 -6.95 15.28 1.20
N LEU A 132 -6.48 14.45 2.15
CA LEU A 132 -5.83 14.94 3.38
C LEU A 132 -4.49 15.60 3.08
N LEU A 133 -3.57 14.91 2.42
CA LEU A 133 -2.26 15.49 2.08
C LEU A 133 -2.39 16.69 1.11
N GLY A 134 -3.34 16.63 0.16
CA GLY A 134 -3.68 17.75 -0.70
C GLY A 134 -4.18 18.97 0.08
N SER A 135 -5.10 18.78 1.04
CA SER A 135 -5.60 19.84 1.91
C SER A 135 -4.51 20.44 2.80
N ILE A 136 -3.59 19.63 3.34
CA ILE A 136 -2.46 20.14 4.11
C ILE A 136 -1.54 21.00 3.22
N SER A 137 -1.40 20.61 1.94
CA SER A 137 -0.56 21.36 0.99
C SER A 137 -1.08 22.78 0.68
N THR A 138 -2.37 23.08 0.93
CA THR A 138 -2.92 24.42 0.71
C THR A 138 -2.49 25.43 1.77
N GLN A 139 -1.91 24.98 2.88
CA GLN A 139 -1.30 25.86 3.90
C GLN A 139 -0.03 26.54 3.39
N PHE A 140 0.56 26.02 2.30
CA PHE A 140 1.71 26.59 1.64
C PHE A 140 1.28 27.46 0.46
N ASP A 141 2.01 28.55 0.25
CA ASP A 141 1.94 29.39 -0.94
C ASP A 141 2.39 28.62 -2.19
N ASP A 142 2.01 29.13 -3.37
CA ASP A 142 2.21 28.42 -4.64
C ASP A 142 3.67 28.12 -4.96
N MET A 143 4.62 28.91 -4.43
CA MET A 143 6.06 28.68 -4.59
C MET A 143 6.57 27.53 -3.71
N HIS A 144 5.94 27.27 -2.56
CA HIS A 144 6.38 26.25 -1.60
C HIS A 144 5.61 24.93 -1.69
N ARG A 145 4.35 24.98 -2.15
CA ARG A 145 3.48 23.80 -2.30
C ARG A 145 4.09 22.67 -3.14
N PRO A 146 4.78 22.91 -4.27
CA PRO A 146 5.45 21.85 -5.04
C PRO A 146 6.58 21.18 -4.26
N TRP A 147 7.31 21.93 -3.42
CA TRP A 147 8.38 21.38 -2.57
C TRP A 147 7.83 20.47 -1.48
N PHE A 148 6.67 20.81 -0.91
CA PHE A 148 5.94 19.92 -0.01
C PHE A 148 5.59 18.60 -0.70
N GLY A 149 4.98 18.66 -1.89
CA GLY A 149 4.68 17.47 -2.69
C GLY A 149 5.92 16.63 -3.01
N ALA A 150 7.01 17.27 -3.45
CA ALA A 150 8.28 16.58 -3.74
C ALA A 150 8.86 15.86 -2.51
N GLY A 151 8.74 16.46 -1.32
CA GLY A 151 9.15 15.81 -0.07
C GLY A 151 8.34 14.56 0.24
N ALA A 152 7.02 14.62 0.09
CA ALA A 152 6.12 13.48 0.28
C ALA A 152 6.38 12.37 -0.74
N VAL A 153 6.57 12.72 -2.01
CA VAL A 153 6.96 11.77 -3.08
C VAL A 153 8.27 11.08 -2.71
N LEU A 154 9.30 11.84 -2.31
CA LEU A 154 10.58 11.25 -1.93
C LEU A 154 10.45 10.30 -0.73
N ALA A 155 9.62 10.65 0.26
CA ALA A 155 9.32 9.76 1.39
C ALA A 155 8.74 8.42 0.93
N SER A 156 7.80 8.45 -0.03
CA SER A 156 7.23 7.24 -0.64
C SER A 156 8.30 6.35 -1.28
N PHE A 157 9.21 6.93 -2.06
CA PHE A 157 10.27 6.18 -2.72
C PHE A 157 11.23 5.58 -1.68
N ILE A 158 11.69 6.37 -0.71
CA ILE A 158 12.57 5.89 0.35
C ILE A 158 11.91 4.75 1.11
N TRP A 159 10.63 4.89 1.46
CA TRP A 159 9.89 3.90 2.21
C TRP A 159 9.70 2.59 1.44
N PHE A 160 9.11 2.60 0.23
CA PHE A 160 8.82 1.35 -0.47
C PHE A 160 10.07 0.62 -0.93
N PHE A 161 11.11 1.34 -1.35
CA PHE A 161 12.40 0.72 -1.65
C PHE A 161 13.04 0.17 -0.37
N GLY A 162 13.03 0.95 0.72
CA GLY A 162 13.53 0.53 2.02
C GLY A 162 12.81 -0.71 2.57
N LEU A 163 11.48 -0.75 2.48
CA LEU A 163 10.66 -1.87 2.91
C LEU A 163 10.89 -3.11 2.04
N SER A 164 10.89 -2.94 0.71
CA SER A 164 11.04 -4.04 -0.25
C SER A 164 12.43 -4.70 -0.18
N PHE A 165 13.50 -3.89 -0.06
CA PHE A 165 14.86 -4.41 0.11
C PHE A 165 15.13 -4.84 1.54
N GLY A 166 14.63 -4.10 2.54
CA GLY A 166 14.78 -4.39 3.96
C GLY A 166 14.08 -5.69 4.38
N ALA A 167 12.99 -6.06 3.69
CA ALA A 167 12.31 -7.34 3.85
C ALA A 167 13.25 -8.56 3.71
N ARG A 168 14.35 -8.42 2.95
CA ARG A 168 15.36 -9.48 2.79
C ARG A 168 16.06 -9.85 4.10
N LEU A 169 16.18 -8.92 5.05
CA LEU A 169 16.77 -9.18 6.36
C LEU A 169 15.89 -10.13 7.19
N LEU A 170 14.60 -10.20 6.90
CA LEU A 170 13.67 -11.12 7.57
C LEU A 170 13.66 -12.50 6.93
N ALA A 171 14.16 -12.67 5.70
CA ALA A 171 14.16 -13.95 4.98
C ALA A 171 14.71 -15.15 5.78
N PRO A 172 15.77 -15.03 6.61
CA PRO A 172 16.25 -16.15 7.43
C PRO A 172 15.20 -16.69 8.43
N ILE A 173 14.31 -15.84 8.94
CA ILE A 173 13.24 -16.23 9.88
C ILE A 173 12.22 -17.13 9.18
N PHE A 174 12.00 -16.88 7.88
CA PHE A 174 11.05 -17.59 7.05
C PHE A 174 11.54 -18.96 6.55
N THR A 175 12.75 -19.39 6.92
CA THR A 175 13.18 -20.78 6.77
C THR A 175 12.30 -21.75 7.58
N ARG A 176 11.67 -21.27 8.67
CA ARG A 176 10.73 -22.05 9.48
C ARG A 176 9.31 -21.96 8.90
N PRO A 177 8.63 -23.09 8.63
CA PRO A 177 7.26 -23.07 8.13
C PRO A 177 6.26 -22.35 9.03
N ALA A 178 6.48 -22.35 10.34
CA ALA A 178 5.64 -21.61 11.28
C ALA A 178 5.62 -20.10 10.99
N ALA A 179 6.75 -19.50 10.59
CA ALA A 179 6.83 -18.07 10.31
C ALA A 179 5.95 -17.69 9.11
N TRP A 180 5.92 -18.52 8.07
CA TRP A 180 5.00 -18.35 6.92
C TRP A 180 3.54 -18.39 7.36
N ARG A 181 3.17 -19.37 8.19
CA ARG A 181 1.80 -19.49 8.69
C ARG A 181 1.37 -18.26 9.50
N TYR A 182 2.25 -17.72 10.34
CA TYR A 182 1.96 -16.51 11.10
C TYR A 182 1.82 -15.28 10.19
N LEU A 183 2.73 -15.09 9.22
CA LEU A 183 2.63 -13.99 8.27
C LEU A 183 1.32 -14.05 7.47
N ASP A 184 0.96 -15.24 6.97
CA ASP A 184 -0.28 -15.43 6.21
C ASP A 184 -1.54 -15.17 7.06
N ARG A 185 -1.52 -15.55 8.34
CA ARG A 185 -2.61 -15.23 9.28
C ARG A 185 -2.69 -13.74 9.58
N VAL A 186 -1.55 -13.07 9.75
CA VAL A 186 -1.50 -11.61 9.94
C VAL A 186 -2.05 -10.90 8.71
N ILE A 187 -1.66 -11.33 7.50
CA ILE A 187 -2.18 -10.78 6.25
C ILE A 187 -3.68 -11.02 6.13
N TRP A 188 -4.16 -12.23 6.41
CA TRP A 188 -5.60 -12.51 6.43
C TRP A 188 -6.34 -11.56 7.38
N LEU A 189 -5.86 -11.47 8.63
CA LEU A 189 -6.47 -10.64 9.66
C LEU A 189 -6.48 -9.16 9.25
N THR A 190 -5.37 -8.64 8.73
CA THR A 190 -5.29 -7.23 8.29
C THR A 190 -6.23 -6.96 7.11
N MET A 191 -6.25 -7.82 6.07
CA MET A 191 -7.16 -7.63 4.93
C MET A 191 -8.62 -7.65 5.35
N TRP A 192 -9.01 -8.62 6.18
CA TRP A 192 -10.39 -8.78 6.64
C TRP A 192 -10.80 -7.64 7.57
N SER A 193 -9.90 -7.17 8.43
CA SER A 193 -10.17 -6.04 9.32
C SER A 193 -10.38 -4.75 8.51
N ILE A 194 -9.55 -4.51 7.50
CA ILE A 194 -9.70 -3.36 6.58
C ILE A 194 -11.00 -3.50 5.77
N ALA A 195 -11.29 -4.68 5.21
CA ALA A 195 -12.54 -4.90 4.46
C ALA A 195 -13.78 -4.68 5.34
N ALA A 196 -13.76 -5.16 6.59
CA ALA A 196 -14.83 -4.92 7.55
C ALA A 196 -14.97 -3.43 7.89
N ALA A 197 -13.86 -2.73 8.09
CA ALA A 197 -13.85 -1.28 8.33
C ALA A 197 -14.40 -0.48 7.14
N ILE A 198 -14.14 -0.92 5.91
CA ILE A 198 -14.67 -0.31 4.68
C ILE A 198 -16.19 -0.55 4.56
N ILE A 199 -16.68 -1.74 4.90
CA ILE A 199 -18.09 -2.11 4.75
C ILE A 199 -18.95 -1.55 5.90
N TRP A 200 -18.41 -1.45 7.11
CA TRP A 200 -19.15 -1.07 8.32
C TRP A 200 -20.04 0.19 8.16
N PRO A 201 -19.56 1.30 7.59
CA PRO A 201 -20.38 2.51 7.39
C PRO A 201 -21.57 2.34 6.44
N TYR A 202 -21.63 1.27 5.66
CA TYR A 202 -22.74 0.98 4.75
C TYR A 202 -23.81 0.07 5.38
N LEU A 203 -23.52 -0.55 6.53
CA LEU A 203 -24.41 -1.46 7.23
C LEU A 203 -25.03 -0.84 8.50
N ALA A 204 -24.40 0.20 9.05
CA ALA A 204 -24.83 0.95 10.23
C ALA A 204 -25.69 2.16 9.85
#